data_AF-A0A9E2P9A9-F1
#
_entry.id   AF-A0A9E2P9A9-F1
#
_cell.length_a   1.000
_cell.length_b   1.000
_cell.length_c   1.000
_cell.angle_alpha   90.00
_cell.angle_beta   90.00
_cell.angle_gamma   90.00
#
_symmetry.space_group_name_H-M   'P 1'
#
loop_
_entity.id
_entity.type
_entity.pdbx_description
1 polymer ?
#
loop_
_entity_poly.entity_id
_entity_poly.type
_entity_poly.pdbx_seq_one_letter_code
_entity_poly.pdbx_strand_id
1 'polypeptide(L)'
;MAEKYDVPAIPKSRPAVVWWAWIGGAWLVFWAYVLTRWVTGPYFVSVPVGPVEPAGWSKAIMDTWQILSLPLLALGGYFMIYRPYKKTRNVPLDGLLLIAFVFFSLQDAGSNYLGIWYTVNSYMLNMGSFYNEIPGWLGFGRPGAVVPYAYLFHITEYPLGLFTFCFIGSGLMNFARKRWNWGPVKLIIFIFPFMMLYDLVIEGTFQTLGLYTMAGGKISFFPDTYEKFPLIEMIWIACLNIPVLALRYFKNDKGETIVERGINSMVISDLKKQVVRCLALIGVCQTIFLTCYNIPVALTMGSNPGEWPSDIVSRPYLTDGLCGPGTDRLCPGPGVPLTQQAWVTTRPAGEIVPEETWNSRFWEPSVGKALRRDDGKKNPELTDGKYRKYRPFNSQFLGYSKDRCNTLLCIEGREPNLP
;
A
#
# COMPACT_ATOMS: atom_id res chain seq x y z
N MET A 1 -54.64 4.47 39.80
CA MET A 1 -53.33 5.10 39.52
C MET A 1 -52.49 4.06 38.81
N ALA A 2 -52.20 4.25 37.52
CA ALA A 2 -51.33 3.36 36.77
C ALA A 2 -49.90 3.87 36.89
N GLU A 3 -49.06 3.07 37.53
CA GLU A 3 -47.63 3.32 37.73
C GLU A 3 -46.93 3.25 36.37
N LYS A 4 -46.38 4.38 35.93
CA LYS A 4 -45.58 4.48 34.70
C LYS A 4 -44.24 3.80 34.96
N TYR A 5 -44.07 2.60 34.42
CA TYR A 5 -42.75 1.99 34.34
C TYR A 5 -41.88 2.81 33.38
N ASP A 6 -40.95 3.59 33.94
CA ASP A 6 -39.90 4.26 33.17
C ASP A 6 -38.94 3.19 32.63
N VAL A 7 -39.10 2.85 31.36
CA VAL A 7 -38.16 1.99 30.65
C VAL A 7 -36.82 2.73 30.57
N PRO A 8 -35.71 2.18 31.10
CA PRO A 8 -34.41 2.83 31.02
C PRO A 8 -34.06 3.07 29.55
N ALA A 9 -33.83 4.34 29.20
CA ALA A 9 -33.50 4.73 27.85
C ALA A 9 -32.22 3.99 27.42
N ILE A 10 -32.32 3.20 26.34
CA ILE A 10 -31.15 2.57 25.72
C ILE A 10 -30.13 3.67 25.41
N PRO A 11 -28.87 3.55 25.84
CA PRO A 11 -27.86 4.56 25.56
C PRO A 11 -27.80 4.80 24.05
N LYS A 12 -28.05 6.05 23.62
CA LYS A 12 -27.97 6.40 22.20
C LYS A 12 -26.55 6.08 21.71
N SER A 13 -26.43 5.15 20.77
CA SER A 13 -25.15 4.84 20.14
C SER A 13 -24.52 6.12 19.60
N ARG A 14 -23.21 6.29 19.81
CA ARG A 14 -22.48 7.46 19.31
C ARG A 14 -22.62 7.54 17.78
N PRO A 15 -22.85 8.73 17.21
CA PRO A 15 -22.90 8.90 15.76
C PRO A 15 -21.65 8.32 15.08
N ALA A 16 -21.81 7.67 13.92
CA ALA A 16 -20.71 7.06 13.17
C ALA A 16 -19.56 8.04 12.88
N VAL A 17 -19.90 9.31 12.63
CA VAL A 17 -18.92 10.38 12.40
C VAL A 17 -17.93 10.56 13.55
N VAL A 18 -18.33 10.30 14.79
CA VAL A 18 -17.44 10.42 15.95
C VAL A 18 -16.37 9.31 15.92
N TRP A 19 -16.75 8.08 15.59
CA TRP A 19 -15.82 6.97 15.47
C TRP A 19 -14.83 7.18 14.34
N TRP A 20 -15.31 7.58 13.17
CA TRP A 20 -14.45 7.90 12.04
C TRP A 20 -13.52 9.09 12.32
N ALA A 21 -14.00 10.11 13.04
CA ALA A 21 -13.16 11.24 13.44
C ALA A 21 -12.05 10.82 14.42
N TRP A 22 -12.34 9.90 15.36
CA TRP A 22 -11.30 9.31 16.22
C TRP A 22 -10.27 8.52 15.41
N ILE A 23 -10.71 7.70 14.45
CA ILE A 23 -9.82 6.96 13.55
C ILE A 23 -8.96 7.93 12.74
N GLY A 24 -9.53 9.00 12.20
CA GLY A 24 -8.78 10.04 11.49
C GLY A 24 -7.78 10.75 12.38
N GLY A 25 -8.16 11.11 13.60
CA GLY A 25 -7.24 11.66 14.59
C GLY A 25 -6.08 10.73 14.91
N ALA A 26 -6.35 9.43 15.07
CA ALA A 26 -5.32 8.42 15.29
C ALA A 26 -4.36 8.31 14.10
N TRP A 27 -4.88 8.31 12.87
CA TRP A 27 -4.06 8.36 11.64
C TRP A 27 -3.17 9.60 11.57
N LEU A 28 -3.70 10.78 11.89
CA LEU A 28 -2.91 12.01 11.88
C LEU A 28 -1.81 11.99 12.94
N VAL A 29 -2.09 11.48 14.14
CA VAL A 29 -1.08 11.31 15.19
C VAL A 29 -0.01 10.32 14.75
N PHE A 30 -0.41 9.19 14.14
CA PHE A 30 0.50 8.20 13.60
C PHE A 30 1.42 8.79 12.52
N TRP A 31 0.86 9.50 11.54
CA TRP A 31 1.64 10.14 10.49
C TRP A 31 2.55 11.25 11.02
N ALA A 32 2.08 12.06 11.97
CA ALA A 32 2.92 13.05 12.63
C ALA A 32 4.11 12.40 13.34
N TYR A 33 3.90 11.28 14.05
CA TYR A 33 4.97 10.51 14.66
C TYR A 33 5.98 9.97 13.63
N VAL A 34 5.50 9.30 12.59
CA VAL A 34 6.34 8.71 11.53
C VAL A 34 7.16 9.79 10.80
N LEU A 35 6.52 10.88 10.39
CA LEU A 35 7.18 11.99 9.69
C LEU A 35 8.18 12.73 10.58
N THR A 36 7.87 12.94 11.87
CA THR A 36 8.82 13.55 12.81
C THR A 36 10.06 12.68 12.95
N ARG A 37 9.88 11.35 13.09
CA ARG A 37 10.97 10.40 13.21
C ARG A 37 11.81 10.33 11.93
N TRP A 38 11.18 10.43 10.76
CA TRP A 38 11.87 10.51 9.49
C TRP A 38 12.75 11.77 9.39
N VAL A 39 12.17 12.96 9.54
CA VAL A 39 12.89 14.25 9.38
C VAL A 39 14.03 14.42 10.39
N THR A 40 13.89 13.84 11.59
CA THR A 40 14.93 13.86 12.63
C THR A 40 15.85 12.63 12.60
N GLY A 41 15.57 11.67 11.71
CA GLY A 41 16.23 10.39 11.62
C GLY A 41 17.21 10.28 10.45
N PRO A 42 17.89 9.13 10.32
CA PRO A 42 18.92 8.93 9.30
C PRO A 42 18.36 8.74 7.88
N TYR A 43 17.06 8.45 7.74
CA TYR A 43 16.40 8.24 6.45
C TYR A 43 16.02 9.54 5.74
N PHE A 44 16.22 10.72 6.35
CA PHE A 44 16.02 12.02 5.71
C PHE A 44 17.24 12.41 4.86
N VAL A 45 17.51 11.61 3.84
CA VAL A 45 18.60 11.81 2.90
C VAL A 45 18.14 11.40 1.51
N SER A 46 18.51 12.18 0.50
CA SER A 46 18.12 11.94 -0.89
C SER A 46 18.61 10.57 -1.38
N VAL A 47 17.75 9.86 -2.13
CA VAL A 47 18.13 8.65 -2.84
C VAL A 47 18.72 9.08 -4.19
N PRO A 48 19.97 8.70 -4.49
CA PRO A 48 20.62 9.09 -5.72
C PRO A 48 20.04 8.34 -6.93
N VAL A 49 19.95 9.04 -8.06
CA VAL A 49 19.52 8.49 -9.37
C VAL A 49 20.42 7.34 -9.85
N GLY A 50 21.68 7.34 -9.42
CA GLY A 50 22.69 6.39 -9.85
C GLY A 50 23.44 6.81 -11.12
N PRO A 51 24.30 5.94 -11.67
CA PRO A 51 25.24 6.29 -12.75
C PRO A 51 24.59 6.44 -14.14
N VAL A 52 23.38 5.89 -14.32
CA VAL A 52 22.62 5.98 -15.57
C VAL A 52 21.39 6.82 -15.27
N GLU A 53 21.20 7.91 -16.01
CA GLU A 53 20.07 8.80 -15.82
C GLU A 53 18.87 8.40 -16.70
N PRO A 54 17.63 8.79 -16.33
CA PRO A 54 16.46 8.63 -17.19
C PRO A 54 16.63 9.36 -18.53
N ALA A 55 15.90 8.90 -19.54
CA ALA A 55 15.87 9.58 -20.84
C ALA A 55 15.37 11.03 -20.71
N GLY A 56 15.88 11.94 -21.55
CA GLY A 56 15.59 13.37 -21.45
C GLY A 56 14.10 13.72 -21.54
N TRP A 57 13.32 12.97 -22.33
CA TRP A 57 11.86 13.14 -22.41
C TRP A 57 11.16 12.75 -21.10
N SER A 58 11.64 11.70 -20.41
CA SER A 58 11.07 11.23 -19.14
C SER A 58 11.37 12.23 -18.03
N LYS A 59 12.59 12.77 -18.00
CA LYS A 59 12.96 13.89 -17.13
C LYS A 59 12.04 15.10 -17.33
N ALA A 60 11.84 15.52 -18.57
CA ALA A 60 10.97 16.66 -18.88
C ALA A 60 9.54 16.45 -18.37
N ILE A 61 9.00 15.22 -18.46
CA ILE A 61 7.67 14.88 -17.93
C ILE A 61 7.64 14.96 -16.41
N MET A 62 8.62 14.36 -15.73
CA MET A 62 8.71 14.39 -14.27
C MET A 62 8.87 15.83 -13.74
N ASP A 63 9.70 16.65 -14.39
CA ASP A 63 9.88 18.06 -14.04
C ASP A 63 8.59 18.85 -14.28
N THR A 64 7.94 18.64 -15.43
CA THR A 64 6.67 19.28 -15.78
C THR A 64 5.59 18.94 -14.75
N TRP A 65 5.48 17.67 -14.35
CA TRP A 65 4.51 17.24 -13.35
C TRP A 65 4.75 17.95 -12.02
N GLN A 66 5.98 17.91 -11.50
CA GLN A 66 6.33 18.51 -10.20
C GLN A 66 6.08 20.02 -10.17
N ILE A 67 6.30 20.71 -11.30
CA ILE A 67 6.11 22.16 -11.41
C ILE A 67 4.63 22.53 -11.57
N LEU A 68 3.89 21.85 -12.45
CA LEU A 68 2.52 22.25 -12.82
C LEU A 68 1.44 21.72 -11.86
N SER A 69 1.69 20.58 -11.21
CA SER A 69 0.73 19.96 -10.30
C SER A 69 0.49 20.79 -9.03
N LEU A 70 1.50 21.54 -8.57
CA LEU A 70 1.40 22.42 -7.40
C LEU A 70 0.41 23.59 -7.61
N PRO A 71 0.50 24.40 -8.68
CA PRO A 71 -0.52 25.39 -9.02
C PRO A 71 -1.92 24.78 -9.17
N LEU A 72 -2.03 23.59 -9.76
CA LEU A 72 -3.33 22.91 -9.91
C LEU A 72 -3.92 22.52 -8.55
N LEU A 73 -3.11 21.98 -7.63
CA LEU A 73 -3.53 21.68 -6.28
C LEU A 73 -3.93 22.96 -5.52
N ALA A 74 -3.16 24.04 -5.65
CA ALA A 74 -3.47 25.34 -5.05
C ALA A 74 -4.79 25.92 -5.60
N LEU A 75 -5.03 25.78 -6.91
CA LEU A 75 -6.27 26.19 -7.56
C LEU A 75 -7.47 25.38 -7.05
N GLY A 76 -7.29 24.07 -6.88
CA GLY A 76 -8.25 23.19 -6.21
C GLY A 76 -8.56 23.66 -4.80
N GLY A 77 -7.54 23.93 -3.98
CA GLY A 77 -7.69 24.48 -2.64
C GLY A 77 -8.44 25.81 -2.62
N TYR A 78 -8.14 26.70 -3.57
CA TYR A 78 -8.83 27.98 -3.71
C TYR A 78 -10.33 27.79 -4.03
N PHE A 79 -10.68 26.97 -5.02
CA PHE A 79 -12.06 26.81 -5.47
C PHE A 79 -12.91 25.88 -4.61
N MET A 80 -12.31 24.87 -4.00
CA MET A 80 -13.04 23.81 -3.27
C MET A 80 -13.06 24.07 -1.76
N ILE A 81 -12.08 24.81 -1.22
CA ILE A 81 -11.98 25.09 0.22
C ILE A 81 -12.16 26.58 0.50
N TYR A 82 -11.25 27.42 0.03
CA TYR A 82 -11.20 28.83 0.44
C TYR A 82 -12.40 29.65 -0.04
N ARG A 83 -12.73 29.59 -1.34
CA ARG A 83 -13.84 30.35 -1.93
C ARG A 83 -15.20 29.97 -1.33
N PRO A 84 -15.55 28.67 -1.16
CA PRO A 84 -16.77 28.27 -0.46
C PRO A 84 -16.78 28.72 1.00
N TYR A 85 -15.68 28.49 1.74
CA TYR A 85 -15.58 28.89 3.13
C TYR A 85 -15.77 30.41 3.32
N LYS A 86 -15.19 31.23 2.45
CA LYS A 86 -15.37 32.69 2.49
C LYS A 86 -16.83 33.11 2.26
N LYS A 87 -17.55 32.41 1.38
CA LYS A 87 -18.94 32.73 1.01
C LYS A 87 -19.98 32.24 2.03
N THR A 88 -19.83 31.01 2.52
CA THR A 88 -20.87 30.31 3.30
C THR A 88 -20.41 29.90 4.69
N ARG A 89 -19.14 30.16 5.05
CA ARG A 89 -18.48 29.64 6.27
C ARG A 89 -18.54 28.11 6.38
N ASN A 90 -18.77 27.42 5.26
CA ASN A 90 -18.91 25.97 5.17
C ASN A 90 -18.09 25.41 4.01
N VAL A 91 -17.24 24.42 4.28
CA VAL A 91 -16.48 23.68 3.28
C VAL A 91 -17.34 22.52 2.76
N PRO A 92 -17.58 22.44 1.44
CA PRO A 92 -18.33 21.34 0.82
C PRO A 92 -17.55 20.02 0.91
N LEU A 93 -18.25 18.90 0.69
CA LEU A 93 -17.65 17.55 0.71
C LEU A 93 -16.38 17.46 -0.13
N ASP A 94 -16.43 17.96 -1.37
CA ASP A 94 -15.28 17.92 -2.28
C ASP A 94 -14.07 18.70 -1.73
N GLY A 95 -14.28 19.80 -0.99
CA GLY A 95 -13.19 20.50 -0.31
C GLY A 95 -12.60 19.72 0.85
N LEU A 96 -13.42 18.97 1.59
CA LEU A 96 -12.95 18.10 2.67
C LEU A 96 -12.24 16.85 2.12
N LEU A 97 -12.73 16.28 1.02
CA LEU A 97 -12.09 15.17 0.32
C LEU A 97 -10.73 15.59 -0.25
N LEU A 98 -10.58 16.83 -0.74
CA LEU A 98 -9.28 17.33 -1.18
C LEU A 98 -8.23 17.25 -0.07
N ILE A 99 -8.58 17.64 1.15
CA ILE A 99 -7.69 17.51 2.32
C ILE A 99 -7.40 16.03 2.60
N ALA A 100 -8.43 15.18 2.59
CA ALA A 100 -8.26 13.75 2.84
C ALA A 100 -7.36 13.07 1.78
N PHE A 101 -7.46 13.47 0.52
CA PHE A 101 -6.64 12.95 -0.59
C PHE A 101 -5.18 13.38 -0.51
N VAL A 102 -4.89 14.57 0.02
CA VAL A 102 -3.50 14.96 0.34
C VAL A 102 -2.90 14.00 1.35
N PHE A 103 -3.61 13.68 2.45
CA PHE A 103 -3.11 12.71 3.43
C PHE A 103 -3.04 11.29 2.85
N PHE A 104 -3.89 10.94 1.88
CA PHE A 104 -3.90 9.66 1.19
C PHE A 104 -2.53 9.31 0.60
N SER A 105 -1.82 10.33 0.10
CA SER A 105 -0.47 10.18 -0.46
C SER A 105 0.57 9.59 0.50
N LEU A 106 0.36 9.69 1.83
CA LEU A 106 1.29 9.14 2.82
C LEU A 106 1.30 7.61 2.85
N GLN A 107 0.32 6.97 2.23
CA GLN A 107 0.16 5.52 2.21
C GLN A 107 0.62 4.86 0.91
N ASP A 108 1.09 5.63 -0.06
CA ASP A 108 1.37 5.19 -1.44
C ASP A 108 2.18 3.89 -1.51
N ALA A 109 3.43 3.92 -1.06
CA ALA A 109 4.30 2.75 -1.04
C ALA A 109 4.07 1.88 0.21
N GLY A 110 2.96 2.06 0.93
CA GLY A 110 2.63 1.27 2.12
C GLY A 110 2.49 -0.22 1.82
N SER A 111 2.17 -0.59 0.58
CA SER A 111 2.10 -1.97 0.10
C SER A 111 3.47 -2.67 0.06
N ASN A 112 4.58 -1.93 0.13
CA ASN A 112 5.93 -2.47 0.26
C ASN A 112 6.28 -2.95 1.68
N TYR A 113 5.32 -2.93 2.62
CA TYR A 113 5.55 -3.24 4.04
C TYR A 113 6.26 -4.59 4.27
N LEU A 114 5.90 -5.63 3.51
CA LEU A 114 6.46 -6.97 3.64
C LEU A 114 7.70 -7.21 2.75
N GLY A 115 7.82 -6.49 1.65
CA GLY A 115 8.86 -6.66 0.65
C GLY A 115 8.60 -5.72 -0.53
N ILE A 116 9.67 -5.36 -1.23
CA ILE A 116 9.58 -4.37 -2.30
C ILE A 116 9.07 -5.02 -3.58
N TRP A 117 7.96 -4.50 -4.09
CA TRP A 117 7.39 -4.87 -5.39
C TRP A 117 7.20 -3.65 -6.30
N TYR A 118 7.11 -2.47 -5.71
CA TYR A 118 6.90 -1.18 -6.36
C TYR A 118 8.03 -0.22 -5.98
N THR A 119 8.55 0.53 -6.96
CA THR A 119 9.59 1.55 -6.75
C THR A 119 9.28 2.82 -7.52
N VAL A 120 9.77 3.96 -7.04
CA VAL A 120 9.49 5.29 -7.59
C VAL A 120 10.76 5.86 -8.17
N ASN A 121 10.69 6.56 -9.30
CA ASN A 121 11.89 7.08 -9.93
C ASN A 121 12.63 8.10 -9.03
N SER A 122 13.85 7.76 -8.63
CA SER A 122 14.69 8.58 -7.74
C SER A 122 15.18 9.90 -8.38
N TYR A 123 14.94 10.13 -9.68
CA TYR A 123 15.13 11.44 -10.30
C TYR A 123 14.18 12.50 -9.74
N MET A 124 12.97 12.11 -9.35
CA MET A 124 12.02 13.05 -8.77
C MET A 124 12.52 13.55 -7.41
N LEU A 125 12.13 14.78 -7.08
CA LEU A 125 12.62 15.48 -5.91
C LEU A 125 12.22 14.72 -4.63
N ASN A 126 13.21 14.16 -3.94
CA ASN A 126 13.03 13.29 -2.78
C ASN A 126 14.11 13.50 -1.71
N MET A 127 13.77 13.15 -0.47
CA MET A 127 14.68 13.10 0.69
C MET A 127 14.63 11.70 1.33
N GLY A 128 14.66 10.66 0.50
CA GLY A 128 14.43 9.30 0.96
C GLY A 128 12.95 9.07 1.22
N SER A 129 12.63 8.31 2.27
CA SER A 129 11.26 8.01 2.63
C SER A 129 11.11 7.67 4.10
N PHE A 130 9.92 7.93 4.63
CA PHE A 130 9.54 7.66 6.01
C PHE A 130 9.04 6.21 6.25
N TYR A 131 8.89 5.40 5.20
CA TYR A 131 8.28 4.05 5.35
C TYR A 131 9.04 3.14 6.31
N ASN A 132 10.39 3.18 6.32
CA ASN A 132 11.20 2.41 7.26
C ASN A 132 11.04 2.86 8.73
N GLU A 133 10.43 4.01 8.99
CA GLU A 133 10.10 4.48 10.35
C GLU A 133 8.75 3.97 10.85
N ILE A 134 7.95 3.35 9.97
CA ILE A 134 6.70 2.68 10.34
C ILE A 134 7.02 1.49 11.24
N PRO A 135 6.39 1.38 12.43
CA PRO A 135 6.61 0.25 13.32
C PRO A 135 6.34 -1.10 12.64
N GLY A 136 7.32 -2.00 12.70
CA GLY A 136 7.21 -3.37 12.17
C GLY A 136 7.46 -3.50 10.66
N TRP A 137 7.92 -2.45 9.99
CA TRP A 137 8.28 -2.49 8.57
C TRP A 137 9.32 -3.58 8.26
N LEU A 138 9.05 -4.45 7.28
CA LEU A 138 9.91 -5.57 6.91
C LEU A 138 10.60 -5.40 5.55
N GLY A 139 10.04 -4.54 4.69
CA GLY A 139 10.65 -4.18 3.41
C GLY A 139 12.05 -3.60 3.58
N PHE A 140 12.96 -3.96 2.67
CA PHE A 140 14.34 -3.46 2.72
C PHE A 140 14.40 -1.94 2.61
N GLY A 141 15.33 -1.33 3.35
CA GLY A 141 15.66 0.07 3.19
C GLY A 141 16.76 0.52 4.14
N ARG A 142 17.70 1.32 3.65
CA ARG A 142 18.76 1.98 4.42
C ARG A 142 18.87 3.45 4.00
N PRO A 143 19.48 4.33 4.82
CA PRO A 143 19.73 5.72 4.40
C PRO A 143 20.36 5.80 3.00
N GLY A 144 19.73 6.56 2.11
CA GLY A 144 20.15 6.72 0.70
C GLY A 144 19.83 5.55 -0.23
N ALA A 145 19.20 4.48 0.26
CA ALA A 145 18.72 3.35 -0.54
C ALA A 145 17.39 2.81 0.01
N VAL A 146 16.31 3.48 -0.37
CA VAL A 146 14.92 3.21 -0.02
C VAL A 146 14.04 3.57 -1.21
N VAL A 147 12.82 3.03 -1.29
CA VAL A 147 11.82 3.56 -2.25
C VAL A 147 11.56 5.03 -1.91
N PRO A 148 11.90 5.98 -2.79
CA PRO A 148 11.87 7.40 -2.47
C PRO A 148 10.43 7.92 -2.42
N TYR A 149 10.16 8.77 -1.43
CA TYR A 149 8.92 9.55 -1.39
C TYR A 149 9.12 10.87 -2.14
N ALA A 150 8.80 10.87 -3.43
CA ALA A 150 8.79 12.06 -4.28
C ALA A 150 7.67 13.02 -3.87
N TYR A 151 7.93 13.90 -2.90
CA TYR A 151 6.88 14.63 -2.18
C TYR A 151 6.02 15.53 -3.08
N LEU A 152 6.61 16.20 -4.09
CA LEU A 152 5.85 17.03 -5.02
C LEU A 152 4.92 16.21 -5.93
N PHE A 153 5.37 15.02 -6.31
CA PHE A 153 4.60 14.08 -7.11
C PHE A 153 3.45 13.49 -6.29
N HIS A 154 3.74 12.79 -5.19
CA HIS A 154 2.72 12.08 -4.40
C HIS A 154 1.66 13.01 -3.78
N ILE A 155 2.06 14.17 -3.22
CA ILE A 155 1.11 15.09 -2.56
C ILE A 155 0.08 15.64 -3.56
N THR A 156 0.45 15.74 -4.83
CA THR A 156 -0.41 16.33 -5.88
C THR A 156 -1.13 15.28 -6.70
N GLU A 157 -0.47 14.16 -6.99
CA GLU A 157 -1.03 13.05 -7.76
C GLU A 157 -2.29 12.50 -7.11
N TYR A 158 -2.27 12.19 -5.82
CA TYR A 158 -3.42 11.58 -5.15
C TYR A 158 -4.69 12.43 -5.24
N PRO A 159 -4.66 13.74 -4.90
CA PRO A 159 -5.77 14.63 -5.19
C PRO A 159 -6.21 14.62 -6.65
N LEU A 160 -5.29 14.76 -7.60
CA LEU A 160 -5.62 14.90 -9.02
C LEU A 160 -6.19 13.60 -9.60
N GLY A 161 -5.55 12.46 -9.33
CA GLY A 161 -5.94 11.12 -9.76
C GLY A 161 -7.26 10.69 -9.13
N LEU A 162 -7.39 10.75 -7.80
CA LEU A 162 -8.62 10.34 -7.12
C LEU A 162 -9.81 11.22 -7.51
N PHE A 163 -9.63 12.53 -7.72
CA PHE A 163 -10.72 13.37 -8.25
C PHE A 163 -11.07 13.04 -9.69
N THR A 164 -10.08 12.84 -10.57
CA THR A 164 -10.30 12.45 -11.96
C THR A 164 -11.16 11.20 -12.03
N PHE A 165 -10.75 10.16 -11.32
CA PHE A 165 -11.52 8.94 -11.16
C PHE A 165 -12.91 9.20 -10.57
N CYS A 166 -13.01 9.97 -9.48
CA CYS A 166 -14.29 10.25 -8.82
C CYS A 166 -15.28 10.96 -9.74
N PHE A 167 -14.82 11.91 -10.57
CA PHE A 167 -15.67 12.63 -11.50
C PHE A 167 -16.12 11.74 -12.65
N ILE A 168 -15.19 11.01 -13.29
CA ILE A 168 -15.50 10.07 -14.38
C ILE A 168 -16.45 8.97 -13.88
N GLY A 169 -16.12 8.35 -12.75
CA GLY A 169 -16.92 7.29 -12.14
C GLY A 169 -18.30 7.76 -11.73
N SER A 170 -18.42 8.96 -11.17
CA SER A 170 -19.73 9.56 -10.85
C SER A 170 -20.55 9.82 -12.12
N GLY A 171 -19.89 10.25 -13.20
CA GLY A 171 -20.51 10.44 -14.52
C GLY A 171 -21.08 9.13 -15.08
N LEU A 172 -20.27 8.07 -15.07
CA LEU A 172 -20.67 6.73 -15.52
C LEU A 172 -21.81 6.15 -14.66
N MET A 173 -21.74 6.26 -13.34
CA MET A 173 -22.83 5.82 -12.46
C MET A 173 -24.12 6.63 -12.69
N ASN A 174 -24.01 7.94 -12.93
CA ASN A 174 -25.17 8.77 -13.29
C ASN A 174 -25.80 8.37 -14.62
N PHE A 175 -24.96 8.11 -15.63
CA PHE A 175 -25.42 7.59 -16.92
C PHE A 175 -26.18 6.27 -16.73
N ALA A 176 -25.59 5.31 -16.03
CA ALA A 176 -26.20 4.00 -15.79
C ALA A 176 -27.50 4.09 -14.98
N ARG A 177 -27.53 4.94 -13.95
CA ARG A 177 -28.73 5.20 -13.15
C ARG A 177 -29.85 5.80 -14.00
N LYS A 178 -29.56 6.79 -14.85
CA LYS A 178 -30.57 7.42 -15.73
C LYS A 178 -31.05 6.45 -16.81
N ARG A 179 -30.16 5.64 -17.38
CA ARG A 179 -30.47 4.76 -18.51
C ARG A 179 -31.22 3.48 -18.10
N TRP A 180 -30.91 2.93 -16.93
CA TRP A 180 -31.41 1.62 -16.50
C TRP A 180 -32.03 1.58 -15.10
N ASN A 181 -32.13 2.71 -14.40
CA ASN A 181 -32.68 2.82 -13.03
C ASN A 181 -32.06 1.82 -12.03
N TRP A 182 -30.75 1.62 -12.13
CA TRP A 182 -30.04 0.67 -11.29
C TRP A 182 -29.84 1.17 -9.84
N GLY A 183 -30.01 0.25 -8.90
CA GLY A 183 -29.68 0.47 -7.49
C GLY A 183 -28.18 0.44 -7.19
N PRO A 184 -27.75 0.80 -5.97
CA PRO A 184 -26.34 0.95 -5.60
C PRO A 184 -25.44 -0.25 -5.93
N VAL A 185 -25.89 -1.47 -5.62
CA VAL A 185 -25.11 -2.70 -5.87
C VAL A 185 -24.81 -2.89 -7.36
N LYS A 186 -25.82 -2.71 -8.22
CA LYS A 186 -25.65 -2.83 -9.67
C LYS A 186 -24.71 -1.75 -10.22
N LEU A 187 -24.74 -0.54 -9.67
CA LEU A 187 -23.82 0.54 -10.05
C LEU A 187 -22.37 0.23 -9.66
N ILE A 188 -22.15 -0.35 -8.47
CA ILE A 188 -20.83 -0.77 -8.00
C ILE A 188 -20.27 -1.91 -8.88
N ILE A 189 -21.08 -2.91 -9.20
CA ILE A 189 -20.66 -4.00 -10.10
C ILE A 189 -20.37 -3.46 -11.50
N PHE A 190 -21.23 -2.56 -12.00
CA PHE A 190 -21.05 -1.93 -13.31
C PHE A 190 -19.75 -1.15 -13.41
N ILE A 191 -19.38 -0.41 -12.37
CA ILE A 191 -18.19 0.45 -12.43
C ILE A 191 -16.88 -0.34 -12.33
N PHE A 192 -16.91 -1.54 -11.74
CA PHE A 192 -15.71 -2.35 -11.47
C PHE A 192 -14.77 -2.54 -12.69
N PRO A 193 -15.23 -3.05 -13.84
CA PRO A 193 -14.36 -3.22 -15.01
C PRO A 193 -13.84 -1.89 -15.58
N PHE A 194 -14.59 -0.79 -15.44
CA PHE A 194 -14.11 0.53 -15.87
C PHE A 194 -12.96 1.02 -14.98
N MET A 195 -12.94 0.63 -13.72
CA MET A 195 -11.86 1.01 -12.80
C MET A 195 -10.60 0.21 -13.01
N MET A 196 -10.74 -1.07 -13.33
CA MET A 196 -9.61 -1.86 -13.82
C MET A 196 -9.04 -1.27 -15.12
N LEU A 197 -9.89 -0.85 -16.07
CA LEU A 197 -9.42 -0.28 -17.32
C LEU A 197 -8.78 1.10 -17.13
N TYR A 198 -9.37 1.94 -16.28
CA TYR A 198 -8.80 3.25 -15.94
C TYR A 198 -7.40 3.10 -15.36
N ASP A 199 -7.23 2.16 -14.42
CA ASP A 199 -5.95 1.82 -13.82
C ASP A 199 -4.91 1.43 -14.88
N LEU A 200 -5.21 0.43 -15.70
CA LEU A 200 -4.31 -0.01 -16.78
C LEU A 200 -3.89 1.14 -17.71
N VAL A 201 -4.80 2.04 -18.05
CA VAL A 201 -4.50 3.17 -18.94
C VAL A 201 -3.66 4.23 -18.23
N ILE A 202 -4.04 4.65 -17.02
CA ILE A 202 -3.38 5.76 -16.33
C ILE A 202 -2.07 5.31 -15.69
N GLU A 203 -2.10 4.28 -14.85
CA GLU A 203 -0.91 3.74 -14.19
C GLU A 203 0.06 3.15 -15.23
N GLY A 204 -0.46 2.40 -16.21
CA GLY A 204 0.37 1.88 -17.30
C GLY A 204 1.02 2.99 -18.12
N THR A 205 0.35 4.14 -18.29
CA THR A 205 0.97 5.33 -18.91
C THR A 205 2.06 5.89 -18.01
N PHE A 206 1.83 6.09 -16.71
CA PHE A 206 2.85 6.64 -15.81
C PHE A 206 4.08 5.73 -15.70
N GLN A 207 3.91 4.41 -15.71
CA GLN A 207 5.01 3.46 -15.81
C GLN A 207 5.77 3.61 -17.12
N THR A 208 5.06 3.66 -18.26
CA THR A 208 5.69 3.86 -19.58
C THR A 208 6.43 5.19 -19.66
N LEU A 209 5.95 6.22 -18.95
CA LEU A 209 6.62 7.52 -18.88
C LEU A 209 7.82 7.52 -17.91
N GLY A 210 8.01 6.45 -17.15
CA GLY A 210 9.14 6.23 -16.25
C GLY A 210 9.00 6.89 -14.88
N LEU A 211 7.78 7.22 -14.44
CA LEU A 211 7.58 7.86 -13.12
C LEU A 211 7.83 6.88 -11.97
N TYR A 212 7.45 5.62 -12.15
CA TYR A 212 7.65 4.52 -11.20
C TYR A 212 7.59 3.19 -11.95
N THR A 213 7.90 2.10 -11.27
CA THR A 213 7.76 0.75 -11.84
C THR A 213 7.24 -0.26 -10.83
N MET A 214 6.48 -1.23 -11.33
CA MET A 214 5.94 -2.36 -10.61
C MET A 214 6.78 -3.60 -10.94
N ALA A 215 7.97 -3.67 -10.33
CA ALA A 215 8.93 -4.75 -10.60
C ALA A 215 8.42 -6.14 -10.16
N GLY A 216 7.57 -6.19 -9.14
CA GLY A 216 6.99 -7.42 -8.63
C GLY A 216 5.76 -7.92 -9.42
N GLY A 217 5.18 -9.02 -8.94
CA GLY A 217 4.01 -9.66 -9.56
C GLY A 217 4.38 -10.80 -10.51
N LYS A 218 3.57 -11.86 -10.49
CA LYS A 218 3.81 -13.11 -11.24
C LYS A 218 3.13 -13.13 -12.61
N ILE A 219 1.95 -12.52 -12.71
CA ILE A 219 1.15 -12.46 -13.93
C ILE A 219 1.03 -10.99 -14.30
N SER A 220 1.66 -10.62 -15.40
CA SER A 220 1.81 -9.21 -15.80
C SER A 220 1.73 -9.05 -17.31
N PHE A 221 1.32 -7.86 -17.76
CA PHE A 221 1.68 -7.39 -19.09
C PHE A 221 3.16 -6.99 -19.11
N PHE A 222 3.81 -7.14 -20.26
CA PHE A 222 5.22 -6.78 -20.49
C PHE A 222 6.18 -7.29 -19.39
N PRO A 223 6.19 -8.60 -19.10
CA PRO A 223 6.86 -9.15 -17.91
C PRO A 223 8.38 -8.93 -17.88
N ASP A 224 9.02 -8.66 -19.01
CA ASP A 224 10.49 -8.57 -19.14
C ASP A 224 11.00 -7.13 -19.28
N THR A 225 10.13 -6.13 -19.28
CA THR A 225 10.49 -4.72 -19.46
C THR A 225 10.17 -3.88 -18.22
N TYR A 226 10.65 -2.64 -18.16
CA TYR A 226 10.33 -1.74 -17.04
C TYR A 226 8.86 -1.28 -17.00
N GLU A 227 8.13 -1.45 -18.10
CA GLU A 227 6.68 -1.26 -18.21
C GLU A 227 5.87 -2.46 -17.69
N LYS A 228 6.51 -3.41 -17.01
CA LYS A 228 5.84 -4.54 -16.37
C LYS A 228 4.63 -4.07 -15.55
N PHE A 229 3.47 -4.58 -15.90
CA PHE A 229 2.19 -4.20 -15.29
C PHE A 229 1.48 -5.44 -14.73
N PRO A 230 1.50 -5.68 -13.40
CA PRO A 230 0.85 -6.84 -12.81
C PRO A 230 -0.68 -6.81 -12.91
N LEU A 231 -1.30 -7.87 -13.44
CA LEU A 231 -2.76 -7.87 -13.66
C LEU A 231 -3.58 -7.80 -12.37
N ILE A 232 -3.03 -8.31 -11.28
CA ILE A 232 -3.68 -8.27 -9.97
C ILE A 232 -3.78 -6.84 -9.43
N GLU A 233 -2.93 -5.93 -9.91
CA GLU A 233 -2.95 -4.52 -9.53
C GLU A 233 -4.27 -3.86 -9.89
N MET A 234 -4.75 -4.07 -11.12
CA MET A 234 -6.05 -3.56 -11.60
C MET A 234 -7.20 -3.92 -10.68
N ILE A 235 -7.15 -5.11 -10.09
CA ILE A 235 -8.18 -5.58 -9.17
C ILE A 235 -8.09 -4.80 -7.85
N TRP A 236 -6.90 -4.65 -7.28
CA TRP A 236 -6.73 -3.95 -6.01
C TRP A 236 -6.93 -2.44 -6.13
N ILE A 237 -6.52 -1.82 -7.23
CA ILE A 237 -6.84 -0.42 -7.50
C ILE A 237 -8.35 -0.22 -7.71
N ALA A 238 -9.05 -1.14 -8.39
CA ALA A 238 -10.51 -1.08 -8.45
C ALA A 238 -11.14 -1.21 -7.05
N CYS A 239 -10.64 -2.13 -6.22
CA CYS A 239 -11.07 -2.30 -4.82
C CYS A 239 -10.78 -1.07 -3.94
N LEU A 240 -9.72 -0.32 -4.22
CA LEU A 240 -9.38 0.95 -3.56
C LEU A 240 -10.34 2.07 -3.98
N ASN A 241 -10.47 2.25 -5.28
CA ASN A 241 -11.13 3.40 -5.87
C ASN A 241 -12.65 3.34 -5.68
N ILE A 242 -13.27 2.17 -5.86
CA ILE A 242 -14.73 2.02 -5.79
C ILE A 242 -15.32 2.49 -4.43
N PRO A 243 -14.78 2.11 -3.26
CA PRO A 243 -15.21 2.65 -1.98
C PRO A 243 -15.07 4.18 -1.87
N VAL A 244 -13.98 4.76 -2.39
CA VAL A 244 -13.78 6.22 -2.39
C VAL A 244 -14.80 6.93 -3.28
N LEU A 245 -15.08 6.40 -4.47
CA LEU A 245 -16.16 6.90 -5.33
C LEU A 245 -17.53 6.72 -4.69
N ALA A 246 -17.79 5.57 -4.08
CA ALA A 246 -19.04 5.30 -3.40
C ALA A 246 -19.28 6.30 -2.25
N LEU A 247 -18.23 6.62 -1.49
CA LEU A 247 -18.25 7.64 -0.44
C LEU A 247 -18.66 9.01 -1.00
N ARG A 248 -18.11 9.41 -2.15
CA ARG A 248 -18.43 10.69 -2.79
C ARG A 248 -19.81 10.70 -3.47
N TYR A 249 -20.19 9.59 -4.10
CA TYR A 249 -21.37 9.48 -4.96
C TYR A 249 -22.65 9.26 -4.14
N PHE A 250 -22.65 8.32 -3.20
CA PHE A 250 -23.84 7.98 -2.42
C PHE A 250 -24.00 8.90 -1.21
N LYS A 251 -24.93 9.84 -1.33
CA LYS A 251 -25.32 10.77 -0.26
C LYS A 251 -26.77 10.53 0.15
N ASN A 252 -27.09 10.85 1.40
CA ASN A 252 -28.49 10.88 1.85
C ASN A 252 -29.19 12.17 1.36
N ASP A 253 -30.48 12.31 1.70
CA ASP A 253 -31.30 13.47 1.32
C ASP A 253 -30.79 14.79 1.92
N LYS A 254 -29.95 14.72 2.94
CA LYS A 254 -29.29 15.87 3.58
C LYS A 254 -27.93 16.19 2.96
N GLY A 255 -27.51 15.45 1.92
CA GLY A 255 -26.21 15.61 1.27
C GLY A 255 -25.03 15.03 2.04
N GLU A 256 -25.27 14.27 3.12
CA GLU A 256 -24.23 13.66 3.95
C GLU A 256 -23.79 12.31 3.38
N THR A 257 -22.48 12.05 3.43
CA THR A 257 -21.92 10.71 3.18
C THR A 257 -22.20 9.77 4.36
N ILE A 258 -22.02 8.45 4.16
CA ILE A 258 -22.26 7.48 5.23
C ILE A 258 -21.42 7.73 6.50
N VAL A 259 -20.23 8.30 6.36
CA VAL A 259 -19.31 8.56 7.48
C VAL A 259 -19.60 9.86 8.20
N GLU A 260 -20.29 10.80 7.56
CA GLU A 260 -20.62 12.10 8.16
C GLU A 260 -22.01 12.10 8.83
N ARG A 261 -22.76 11.00 8.71
CA ARG A 261 -24.13 10.88 9.26
C ARG A 261 -24.14 11.12 10.76
N GLY A 262 -25.09 11.97 11.18
CA GLY A 262 -25.28 12.34 12.58
C GLY A 262 -24.46 13.54 13.05
N ILE A 263 -23.70 14.19 12.15
CA ILE A 263 -23.02 15.46 12.49
C ILE A 263 -24.01 16.57 12.83
N ASN A 264 -25.14 16.61 12.13
CA ASN A 264 -26.16 17.64 12.31
C ASN A 264 -26.93 17.54 13.63
N SER A 265 -26.96 16.37 14.27
CA SER A 265 -27.57 16.19 15.59
C SER A 265 -26.63 16.55 16.75
N MET A 266 -25.38 16.92 16.47
CA MET A 266 -24.42 17.32 17.50
C MET A 266 -24.57 18.79 17.89
N VAL A 267 -24.65 19.06 19.18
CA VAL A 267 -24.72 20.42 19.76
C VAL A 267 -23.30 20.98 19.92
N ILE A 268 -22.67 21.32 18.78
CA ILE A 268 -21.34 21.94 18.70
C ILE A 268 -21.34 23.04 17.63
N SER A 269 -20.38 23.98 17.73
CA SER A 269 -20.20 25.06 16.75
C SER A 269 -19.91 24.53 15.33
N ASP A 270 -20.28 25.28 14.30
CA ASP A 270 -20.12 24.86 12.89
C ASP A 270 -18.67 24.63 12.47
N LEU A 271 -17.72 25.38 13.03
CA LEU A 271 -16.29 25.14 12.82
C LEU A 271 -15.89 23.74 13.33
N LYS A 272 -16.29 23.40 14.55
CA LYS A 272 -16.05 22.06 15.14
C LYS A 272 -16.72 20.97 14.31
N LYS A 273 -17.93 21.19 13.78
CA LYS A 273 -18.58 20.23 12.88
C LYS A 273 -17.74 19.95 11.63
N GLN A 274 -17.19 20.99 11.01
CA GLN A 274 -16.33 20.84 9.83
C GLN A 274 -15.03 20.09 10.14
N VAL A 275 -14.39 20.38 11.28
CA VAL A 275 -13.19 19.65 11.73
C VAL A 275 -13.51 18.17 11.95
N VAL A 276 -14.60 17.85 12.64
CA VAL A 276 -15.02 16.47 12.88
C VAL A 276 -15.33 15.74 11.58
N ARG A 277 -15.99 16.39 10.61
CA ARG A 277 -16.24 15.83 9.27
C ARG A 277 -14.93 15.59 8.50
N CYS A 278 -14.00 16.54 8.55
CA CYS A 278 -12.69 16.43 7.90
C CYS A 278 -11.91 15.24 8.47
N LEU A 279 -11.82 15.12 9.80
CA LEU A 279 -11.19 13.98 10.47
C LEU A 279 -11.88 12.67 10.11
N ALA A 280 -13.21 12.63 10.05
CA ALA A 280 -13.93 11.43 9.65
C ALA A 280 -13.60 10.99 8.21
N LEU A 281 -13.52 11.95 7.28
CA LEU A 281 -13.15 11.68 5.89
C LEU A 281 -11.69 11.24 5.75
N ILE A 282 -10.76 11.87 6.47
CA ILE A 282 -9.36 11.41 6.55
C ILE A 282 -9.33 9.97 7.07
N GLY A 283 -10.03 9.70 8.19
CA GLY A 283 -10.05 8.38 8.82
C GLY A 283 -10.57 7.28 7.90
N VAL A 284 -11.71 7.49 7.24
CA VAL A 284 -12.25 6.48 6.32
C VAL A 284 -11.38 6.32 5.08
N CYS A 285 -10.86 7.40 4.49
CA CYS A 285 -10.03 7.31 3.30
C CYS A 285 -8.72 6.57 3.57
N GLN A 286 -8.04 6.89 4.67
CA GLN A 286 -6.85 6.16 5.12
C GLN A 286 -7.15 4.69 5.40
N THR A 287 -8.28 4.41 6.05
CA THR A 287 -8.67 3.02 6.36
C THR A 287 -8.97 2.24 5.08
N ILE A 288 -9.70 2.83 4.13
CA ILE A 288 -9.95 2.23 2.81
C ILE A 288 -8.63 1.91 2.14
N PHE A 289 -7.68 2.86 2.10
CA PHE A 289 -6.40 2.61 1.44
C PHE A 289 -5.63 1.45 2.08
N LEU A 290 -5.56 1.45 3.42
CA LEU A 290 -4.90 0.39 4.16
C LEU A 290 -5.53 -0.99 3.87
N THR A 291 -6.85 -1.08 3.98
CA THR A 291 -7.55 -2.38 3.97
C THR A 291 -7.87 -2.91 2.57
N CYS A 292 -8.13 -2.01 1.62
CA CYS A 292 -8.56 -2.39 0.27
C CYS A 292 -7.39 -2.51 -0.70
N TYR A 293 -6.21 -1.94 -0.38
CA TYR A 293 -5.04 -1.97 -1.25
C TYR A 293 -3.78 -2.39 -0.52
N ASN A 294 -3.30 -1.62 0.47
CA ASN A 294 -1.98 -1.84 1.04
C ASN A 294 -1.81 -3.22 1.67
N ILE A 295 -2.74 -3.66 2.53
CA ILE A 295 -2.69 -5.00 3.12
C ILE A 295 -2.82 -6.09 2.05
N PRO A 296 -3.84 -6.08 1.17
CA PRO A 296 -3.95 -7.09 0.12
C PRO A 296 -2.72 -7.17 -0.79
N VAL A 297 -2.24 -6.04 -1.30
CA VAL A 297 -1.09 -5.97 -2.21
C VAL A 297 0.19 -6.41 -1.48
N ALA A 298 0.41 -5.98 -0.23
CA ALA A 298 1.54 -6.47 0.56
C ALA A 298 1.49 -7.99 0.72
N LEU A 299 0.31 -8.58 0.94
CA LEU A 299 0.16 -10.02 1.10
C LEU A 299 0.29 -10.78 -0.23
N THR A 300 -0.23 -10.27 -1.33
CA THR A 300 -0.24 -10.99 -2.62
C THR A 300 0.99 -10.73 -3.49
N MET A 301 1.62 -9.57 -3.35
CA MET A 301 2.74 -9.10 -4.17
C MET A 301 3.96 -8.77 -3.32
N GLY A 302 3.83 -7.96 -2.27
CA GLY A 302 4.98 -7.58 -1.41
C GLY A 302 5.66 -8.78 -0.73
N SER A 303 4.88 -9.77 -0.30
CA SER A 303 5.38 -10.99 0.36
C SER A 303 6.06 -11.97 -0.59
N ASN A 304 5.81 -11.83 -1.90
CA ASN A 304 6.38 -12.66 -2.95
C ASN A 304 6.37 -11.87 -4.27
N PRO A 305 7.28 -10.89 -4.42
CA PRO A 305 7.31 -10.03 -5.60
C PRO A 305 7.72 -10.81 -6.85
N GLY A 306 8.30 -12.00 -6.71
CA GLY A 306 8.86 -12.74 -7.83
C GLY A 306 10.17 -12.13 -8.31
N GLU A 307 10.62 -12.57 -9.47
CA GLU A 307 11.84 -12.08 -10.09
C GLU A 307 11.64 -10.71 -10.72
N TRP A 308 12.58 -9.80 -10.44
CA TRP A 308 12.60 -8.49 -11.04
C TRP A 308 13.15 -8.55 -12.47
N PRO A 309 12.47 -7.93 -13.45
CA PRO A 309 12.94 -7.85 -14.84
C PRO A 309 14.35 -7.27 -14.96
N SER A 310 15.18 -7.89 -15.80
CA SER A 310 16.56 -7.42 -16.05
C SER A 310 16.62 -5.96 -16.54
N ASP A 311 15.63 -5.53 -17.32
CA ASP A 311 15.50 -4.14 -17.80
C ASP A 311 15.33 -3.16 -16.63
N ILE A 312 14.55 -3.50 -15.59
CA ILE A 312 14.45 -2.69 -14.36
C ILE A 312 15.77 -2.70 -13.60
N VAL A 313 16.38 -3.88 -13.42
CA VAL A 313 17.65 -4.02 -12.69
C VAL A 313 18.78 -3.22 -13.34
N SER A 314 18.73 -3.03 -14.65
CA SER A 314 19.69 -2.22 -15.41
C SER A 314 19.49 -0.71 -15.30
N ARG A 315 18.42 -0.25 -14.62
CA ARG A 315 18.03 1.16 -14.48
C ARG A 315 18.14 1.59 -13.00
N PRO A 316 19.29 2.12 -12.55
CA PRO A 316 19.53 2.48 -11.16
C PRO A 316 18.48 3.43 -10.57
N TYR A 317 17.94 4.32 -11.39
CA TYR A 317 16.91 5.28 -11.02
C TYR A 317 15.53 4.64 -10.74
N LEU A 318 15.35 3.34 -11.04
CA LEU A 318 14.17 2.54 -10.70
C LEU A 318 14.46 1.46 -9.65
N THR A 319 15.73 1.17 -9.34
CA THR A 319 16.09 0.24 -8.26
C THR A 319 16.43 0.94 -6.96
N ASP A 320 16.65 2.25 -6.98
CA ASP A 320 16.79 3.11 -5.80
C ASP A 320 17.89 2.64 -4.82
N GLY A 321 18.93 1.99 -5.36
CA GLY A 321 20.01 1.40 -4.57
C GLY A 321 19.55 0.24 -3.65
N LEU A 322 18.32 -0.26 -3.81
CA LEU A 322 17.75 -1.35 -3.03
C LEU A 322 18.42 -2.69 -3.36
N CYS A 323 18.80 -2.90 -4.62
CA CYS A 323 19.39 -4.13 -5.10
C CYS A 323 20.05 -3.96 -6.49
N GLY A 324 20.77 -4.99 -6.93
CA GLY A 324 21.33 -5.06 -8.27
C GLY A 324 22.77 -4.53 -8.37
N PRO A 325 23.26 -4.25 -9.58
CA PRO A 325 24.63 -3.77 -9.81
C PRO A 325 24.97 -2.54 -8.96
N GLY A 326 26.16 -2.54 -8.35
CA GLY A 326 26.59 -1.45 -7.46
C GLY A 326 26.02 -1.53 -6.04
N THR A 327 25.31 -2.61 -5.69
CA THR A 327 24.79 -2.85 -4.35
C THR A 327 25.33 -4.17 -3.76
N ASP A 328 25.20 -4.29 -2.45
CA ASP A 328 25.48 -5.49 -1.63
C ASP A 328 24.26 -6.41 -1.50
N ARG A 329 23.27 -6.29 -2.39
CA ARG A 329 22.02 -7.05 -2.32
C ARG A 329 21.54 -7.50 -3.70
N LEU A 330 21.20 -8.78 -3.80
CA LEU A 330 20.53 -9.33 -4.98
C LEU A 330 19.09 -8.82 -5.05
N CYS A 331 18.61 -8.55 -6.27
CA CYS A 331 17.20 -8.19 -6.46
C CYS A 331 16.29 -9.38 -6.15
N PRO A 332 15.02 -9.14 -5.78
CA PRO A 332 14.07 -10.20 -5.51
C PRO A 332 14.01 -11.20 -6.67
N GLY A 333 14.03 -12.48 -6.32
CA GLY A 333 14.10 -13.61 -7.24
C GLY A 333 14.06 -14.94 -6.48
N PRO A 334 14.06 -16.08 -7.19
CA PRO A 334 14.03 -17.40 -6.56
C PRO A 334 15.18 -17.56 -5.54
N GLY A 335 14.84 -17.93 -4.30
CA GLY A 335 15.84 -18.17 -3.24
C GLY A 335 16.42 -16.91 -2.58
N VAL A 336 16.09 -15.70 -3.05
CA VAL A 336 16.56 -14.45 -2.45
C VAL A 336 15.62 -14.02 -1.32
N PRO A 337 16.08 -13.90 -0.07
CA PRO A 337 15.17 -13.53 1.00
C PRO A 337 14.80 -12.04 0.95
N LEU A 338 13.53 -11.73 1.28
CA LEU A 338 12.95 -10.39 1.06
C LEU A 338 13.18 -9.40 2.21
N THR A 339 13.50 -9.89 3.41
CA THR A 339 13.51 -9.05 4.62
C THR A 339 14.78 -8.19 4.75
N GLN A 340 14.72 -7.16 5.61
CA GLN A 340 15.86 -6.29 5.93
C GLN A 340 17.11 -7.03 6.41
N GLN A 341 16.95 -8.21 7.02
CA GLN A 341 18.02 -8.94 7.69
C GLN A 341 18.75 -9.93 6.79
N ALA A 342 18.29 -10.08 5.54
CA ALA A 342 18.93 -10.93 4.57
C ALA A 342 19.83 -10.10 3.65
N TRP A 343 21.13 -10.32 3.78
CA TRP A 343 22.15 -9.80 2.88
C TRP A 343 22.85 -10.98 2.21
N VAL A 344 23.20 -10.79 0.93
CA VAL A 344 24.10 -11.69 0.21
C VAL A 344 25.32 -10.85 -0.12
N THR A 345 26.47 -11.17 0.48
CA THR A 345 27.73 -10.54 0.10
C THR A 345 27.99 -10.82 -1.37
N THR A 346 27.96 -9.81 -2.23
CA THR A 346 28.41 -9.85 -3.63
C THR A 346 29.86 -9.33 -3.70
N ARG A 347 30.70 -9.87 -4.59
CA ARG A 347 32.05 -9.30 -4.82
C ARG A 347 31.93 -7.97 -5.58
N PRO A 348 32.96 -7.09 -5.54
CA PRO A 348 32.95 -5.78 -6.21
C PRO A 348 32.82 -5.81 -7.76
N ALA A 349 32.66 -6.97 -8.38
CA ALA A 349 32.59 -7.15 -9.83
C ALA A 349 31.25 -7.75 -10.32
N GLY A 350 30.23 -7.85 -9.47
CA GLY A 350 28.92 -8.40 -9.88
C GLY A 350 28.90 -9.92 -10.06
N GLU A 351 30.00 -10.62 -9.77
CA GLU A 351 30.01 -12.08 -9.65
C GLU A 351 29.27 -12.51 -8.39
N ILE A 352 28.27 -13.38 -8.57
CA ILE A 352 27.56 -14.09 -7.51
C ILE A 352 28.59 -14.95 -6.80
N VAL A 353 28.76 -14.74 -5.50
CA VAL A 353 29.62 -15.59 -4.68
C VAL A 353 28.92 -16.94 -4.55
N PRO A 354 29.59 -18.09 -4.80
CA PRO A 354 28.97 -19.41 -4.72
C PRO A 354 28.15 -19.58 -3.44
N GLU A 355 26.99 -20.23 -3.51
CA GLU A 355 26.03 -20.40 -2.39
C GLU A 355 26.72 -20.85 -1.08
N GLU A 356 27.78 -21.64 -1.22
CA GLU A 356 28.65 -22.18 -0.17
C GLU A 356 29.43 -21.13 0.66
N THR A 357 29.54 -19.91 0.15
CA THR A 357 30.33 -18.80 0.76
C THR A 357 29.45 -17.69 1.31
N TRP A 358 28.13 -17.86 1.27
CA TRP A 358 27.21 -16.97 1.93
C TRP A 358 27.51 -17.01 3.43
N ASN A 359 27.77 -15.84 4.02
CA ASN A 359 28.08 -15.77 5.44
C ASN A 359 26.80 -16.12 6.22
N SER A 360 26.78 -17.36 6.73
CA SER A 360 25.65 -18.13 7.23
C SER A 360 25.10 -17.64 8.57
N ARG A 361 24.98 -16.33 8.78
CA ARG A 361 24.36 -15.86 10.02
C ARG A 361 22.90 -16.27 10.16
N PHE A 362 22.18 -16.62 9.09
CA PHE A 362 20.77 -17.02 9.21
C PHE A 362 20.21 -18.06 8.23
N TRP A 363 20.99 -18.65 7.32
CA TRP A 363 20.41 -19.65 6.43
C TRP A 363 21.42 -20.65 5.88
N GLU A 364 21.16 -21.93 6.14
CA GLU A 364 21.85 -23.06 5.52
C GLU A 364 20.84 -23.79 4.61
N PRO A 365 21.02 -23.77 3.28
CA PRO A 365 20.04 -24.25 2.30
C PRO A 365 19.71 -25.74 2.44
N SER A 366 20.64 -26.54 2.96
CA SER A 366 20.52 -28.01 3.00
C SER A 366 19.60 -28.54 4.10
N VAL A 367 19.17 -27.71 5.07
CA VAL A 367 18.48 -28.22 6.28
C VAL A 367 17.24 -27.46 6.74
N GLY A 368 16.84 -26.35 6.10
CA GLY A 368 15.55 -25.70 6.37
C GLY A 368 15.29 -25.36 7.85
N LYS A 369 16.34 -25.03 8.61
CA LYS A 369 16.24 -24.62 10.02
C LYS A 369 16.95 -23.28 10.24
N ALA A 370 16.26 -22.35 10.90
CA ALA A 370 16.90 -21.19 11.51
C ALA A 370 17.68 -21.66 12.75
N LEU A 371 19.01 -21.61 12.71
CA LEU A 371 19.83 -21.89 13.89
C LEU A 371 19.90 -20.63 14.78
N ARG A 372 19.62 -20.83 16.08
CA ARG A 372 19.70 -19.83 17.14
C ARG A 372 21.11 -19.85 17.75
N ARG A 373 21.57 -18.66 18.17
CA ARG A 373 22.63 -18.31 19.15
C ARG A 373 23.54 -19.46 19.62
N ASP A 374 24.84 -19.32 19.35
CA ASP A 374 25.93 -20.07 19.97
C ASP A 374 25.98 -19.84 21.50
N ASP A 375 25.50 -20.80 22.29
CA ASP A 375 25.77 -20.91 23.74
C ASP A 375 26.74 -22.06 24.07
N GLY A 376 27.55 -22.48 23.10
CA GLY A 376 28.78 -23.25 23.35
C GLY A 376 28.59 -24.69 23.81
N LYS A 377 27.41 -25.30 23.61
CA LYS A 377 27.20 -26.74 23.88
C LYS A 377 27.15 -27.55 22.58
N LYS A 378 28.05 -28.52 22.43
CA LYS A 378 28.10 -29.47 21.30
C LYS A 378 26.86 -30.37 21.29
N ASN A 379 26.26 -30.56 20.12
CA ASN A 379 25.19 -31.52 19.87
C ASN A 379 25.66 -32.69 18.97
N PRO A 380 24.98 -33.85 19.04
CA PRO A 380 25.54 -35.15 18.65
C PRO A 380 25.47 -35.41 17.15
N GLU A 381 26.47 -36.12 16.64
CA GLU A 381 26.61 -36.53 15.24
C GLU A 381 25.53 -37.52 14.82
N LEU A 382 24.97 -37.33 13.62
CA LEU A 382 24.07 -38.26 12.95
C LEU A 382 24.69 -38.68 11.63
N THR A 383 25.18 -39.92 11.62
CA THR A 383 25.68 -40.68 10.46
C THR A 383 24.53 -41.19 9.57
N ASP A 384 24.80 -41.21 8.27
CA ASP A 384 24.13 -41.95 7.18
C ASP A 384 22.67 -41.65 6.82
N GLY A 385 22.52 -40.83 5.78
CA GLY A 385 21.87 -41.19 4.52
C GLY A 385 20.57 -42.01 4.57
N LYS A 386 19.43 -41.32 4.73
CA LYS A 386 18.12 -41.66 4.11
C LYS A 386 17.13 -40.50 4.32
N TYR A 387 16.84 -39.77 3.25
CA TYR A 387 15.84 -38.69 3.23
C TYR A 387 14.42 -39.24 3.48
N ARG A 388 13.79 -38.88 4.61
CA ARG A 388 12.33 -38.97 4.79
C ARG A 388 11.71 -37.62 4.42
N LYS A 389 10.79 -37.60 3.44
CA LYS A 389 9.95 -36.46 3.03
C LYS A 389 9.32 -35.78 4.25
N TYR A 390 9.65 -34.51 4.49
CA TYR A 390 8.92 -33.64 5.42
C TYR A 390 7.99 -32.69 4.66
N ARG A 391 6.75 -32.56 5.16
CA ARG A 391 5.70 -31.67 4.65
C ARG A 391 6.04 -30.19 4.88
N PRO A 392 5.52 -29.25 4.06
CA PRO A 392 5.80 -27.84 4.22
C PRO A 392 5.23 -27.27 5.53
N PHE A 393 5.94 -26.28 6.04
CA PHE A 393 5.69 -25.49 7.25
C PHE A 393 4.21 -25.17 7.46
N ASN A 394 3.67 -25.68 8.57
CA ASN A 394 2.39 -25.23 9.12
C ASN A 394 2.64 -23.91 9.87
N SER A 395 1.90 -22.87 9.51
CA SER A 395 1.78 -21.63 10.27
C SER A 395 1.26 -21.91 11.68
N GLN A 396 2.08 -21.64 12.69
CA GLN A 396 1.63 -21.54 14.09
C GLN A 396 1.99 -20.16 14.64
N PHE A 397 1.31 -19.14 14.12
CA PHE A 397 0.94 -17.98 14.92
C PHE A 397 -0.56 -18.06 15.13
N LEU A 398 -0.97 -18.77 16.17
CA LEU A 398 -2.24 -18.67 16.91
C LEU A 398 -2.22 -19.77 17.97
N GLY A 399 -2.13 -19.36 19.24
CA GLY A 399 -2.12 -20.29 20.36
C GLY A 399 -3.44 -21.02 20.49
N TYR A 400 -3.41 -22.35 20.45
CA TYR A 400 -4.43 -23.20 21.06
C TYR A 400 -3.75 -24.41 21.71
N SER A 401 -4.00 -24.53 23.01
CA SER A 401 -3.61 -25.63 23.88
C SER A 401 -4.02 -26.97 23.29
N LYS A 402 -3.05 -27.88 23.14
CA LYS A 402 -3.26 -29.30 22.88
C LYS A 402 -3.78 -29.94 24.17
N ASP A 403 -5.06 -30.30 24.21
CA ASP A 403 -5.50 -31.43 25.03
C ASP A 403 -6.80 -32.02 24.47
N ARG A 404 -6.79 -33.35 24.36
CA ARG A 404 -7.85 -34.27 23.90
C ARG A 404 -7.92 -34.55 22.39
N CYS A 405 -7.14 -35.55 21.99
CA CYS A 405 -7.51 -36.44 20.91
C CYS A 405 -8.21 -37.66 21.54
N ASN A 406 -9.49 -37.87 21.24
CA ASN A 406 -10.17 -39.14 21.47
C ASN A 406 -10.94 -39.50 20.20
N THR A 407 -10.68 -40.70 19.71
CA THR A 407 -11.50 -41.57 18.84
C THR A 407 -11.60 -41.29 17.33
N LEU A 408 -11.17 -42.33 16.59
CA LEU A 408 -11.68 -42.93 15.34
C LEU A 408 -11.14 -42.50 13.96
N LEU A 409 -10.57 -43.54 13.30
CA LEU A 409 -10.42 -43.82 11.86
C LEU A 409 -9.11 -43.42 11.14
N CYS A 410 -8.14 -44.35 11.23
CA CYS A 410 -7.14 -44.63 10.21
C CYS A 410 -7.81 -45.22 8.95
N ILE A 411 -7.40 -44.79 7.75
CA ILE A 411 -7.53 -45.57 6.51
C ILE A 411 -6.21 -45.48 5.75
N GLU A 412 -5.61 -46.66 5.51
CA GLU A 412 -4.45 -46.92 4.67
C GLU A 412 -4.76 -46.72 3.17
N GLY A 413 -3.78 -46.27 2.40
CA GLY A 413 -3.86 -46.20 0.93
C GLY A 413 -2.49 -46.45 0.29
N ARG A 414 -2.39 -47.61 -0.37
CA ARG A 414 -1.24 -48.17 -1.11
C ARG A 414 -0.77 -47.30 -2.28
N GLU A 415 0.54 -47.35 -2.56
CA GLU A 415 1.16 -46.95 -3.84
C GLU A 415 0.92 -48.01 -4.94
N PRO A 416 0.76 -47.63 -6.22
CA PRO A 416 0.97 -48.52 -7.34
C PRO A 416 2.34 -48.26 -8.02
N ASN A 417 3.14 -49.32 -8.10
CA ASN A 417 4.21 -49.48 -9.09
C ASN A 417 3.61 -49.58 -10.50
N LEU A 418 4.35 -49.13 -11.51
CA LEU A 418 4.40 -49.63 -12.91
C LEU A 418 5.29 -48.69 -13.76
N PRO A 419 5.83 -49.17 -14.89
CA PRO A 419 6.98 -50.06 -15.08
C PRO A 419 8.29 -49.31 -15.37
#